data_AF-A0A3R9U758-F1
#
_entry.id   AF-A0A3R9U758-F1
#
_cell.length_a   1.000
_cell.length_b   1.000
_cell.length_c   1.000
_cell.angle_alpha   90.00
_cell.angle_beta   90.00
_cell.angle_gamma   90.00
#
_symmetry.space_group_name_H-M   'P 1'
#
loop_
_entity.id
_entity.type
_entity.pdbx_description
1 polymer ?
#
loop_
_entity_poly.entity_id
_entity_poly.type
_entity_poly.pdbx_seq_one_letter_code
_entity_poly.pdbx_strand_id
1 'polypeptide(L)'
;MTSPDLLLANRPNRLLGRLVGGLLVLNLALVGWLWLAPALAARPQPASPASGAAFLADTLQFSASQRVRYDSLRVRYFRQVTPLAQQCRQSCQQYFSLVDSTLTDAQLAQRSRAALDSKVTVDVLTVRHLQQVAALCTPAQRILLQRLVSQAPGDGCAAPGANAECLMPLSQ
;
A
#
# COMPACT_ATOMS: atom_id res chain seq x y z
N MET A 1 7.82 60.45 31.40
CA MET A 1 7.54 59.01 31.25
C MET A 1 7.73 58.66 29.78
N THR A 2 8.78 57.87 29.50
CA THR A 2 8.89 56.79 28.46
C THR A 2 7.83 56.78 27.35
N SER A 3 8.11 56.79 26.05
CA SER A 3 9.22 56.19 25.28
C SER A 3 9.32 56.82 23.88
N PRO A 4 10.48 56.74 23.20
CA PRO A 4 10.59 57.06 21.78
C PRO A 4 10.20 55.84 20.93
N ASP A 5 9.23 55.99 20.04
CA ASP A 5 8.97 55.01 18.96
C ASP A 5 10.14 55.05 17.96
N LEU A 6 11.16 54.27 18.32
CA LEU A 6 12.30 53.91 17.51
C LEU A 6 11.83 53.06 16.32
N LEU A 7 12.11 53.59 15.13
CA LEU A 7 12.64 52.86 13.99
C LEU A 7 12.06 51.46 13.75
N LEU A 8 11.06 51.38 12.87
CA LEU A 8 11.03 50.29 11.89
C LEU A 8 10.76 50.88 10.51
N ALA A 9 11.87 51.29 9.90
CA ALA A 9 11.99 51.64 8.51
C ALA A 9 11.19 50.66 7.63
N ASN A 10 10.14 51.18 7.01
CA ASN A 10 9.38 50.50 5.98
C ASN A 10 10.26 50.26 4.75
N ARG A 11 11.01 49.15 4.74
CA ARG A 11 11.37 48.41 3.53
C ARG A 11 11.59 46.92 3.80
N PRO A 12 10.52 46.11 3.71
CA PRO A 12 10.72 44.71 3.36
C PRO A 12 9.86 44.21 2.19
N ASN A 13 9.05 45.02 1.48
CA ASN A 13 8.24 44.46 0.38
C ASN A 13 9.06 43.93 -0.80
N ARG A 14 10.23 44.52 -1.09
CA ARG A 14 11.10 44.06 -2.18
C ARG A 14 11.93 42.83 -1.80
N LEU A 15 12.37 42.73 -0.54
CA LEU A 15 13.13 41.58 -0.05
C LEU A 15 12.23 40.38 0.19
N LEU A 16 11.07 40.61 0.80
CA LEU A 16 10.03 39.60 0.98
C LEU A 16 9.49 39.14 -0.38
N GLY A 17 9.29 40.06 -1.34
CA GLY A 17 8.91 39.71 -2.71
C GLY A 17 9.97 38.87 -3.45
N ARG A 18 11.26 39.13 -3.23
CA ARG A 18 12.35 38.29 -3.77
C ARG A 18 12.41 36.91 -3.11
N LEU A 19 12.19 36.83 -1.80
CA LEU A 19 12.12 35.56 -1.07
C LEU A 19 10.94 34.71 -1.51
N VAL A 20 9.74 35.29 -1.58
CA VAL A 20 8.53 34.61 -2.04
C VAL A 20 8.66 34.22 -3.51
N GLY A 21 9.16 35.12 -4.36
CA GLY A 21 9.41 34.83 -5.78
C GLY A 21 10.45 33.73 -5.99
N GLY A 22 11.55 33.77 -5.24
CA GLY A 22 12.59 32.72 -5.27
C GLY A 22 12.06 31.37 -4.80
N LEU A 23 11.25 31.35 -3.74
CA LEU A 23 10.63 30.12 -3.24
C LEU A 23 9.63 29.54 -4.25
N LEU A 24 8.86 30.39 -4.93
CA LEU A 24 7.93 29.98 -5.99
C LEU A 24 8.67 29.38 -7.19
N VAL A 25 9.74 30.04 -7.66
CA VAL A 25 10.58 29.55 -8.76
C VAL A 25 11.24 28.23 -8.39
N LEU A 26 11.74 28.07 -7.16
CA LEU A 26 12.35 26.83 -6.70
C LEU A 26 11.33 25.67 -6.63
N ASN A 27 10.10 25.95 -6.17
CA ASN A 27 9.02 24.96 -6.18
C ASN A 27 8.64 24.55 -7.60
N LEU A 28 8.49 25.53 -8.51
CA LEU A 28 8.20 25.27 -9.92
C LEU A 28 9.34 24.52 -10.62
N ALA A 29 10.59 24.81 -10.27
CA ALA A 29 11.76 24.08 -10.76
C ALA A 29 11.79 22.64 -10.22
N LEU A 30 11.41 22.40 -8.96
CA LEU A 30 11.28 21.05 -8.41
C LEU A 30 10.19 20.24 -9.11
N VAL A 31 9.03 20.86 -9.34
CA VAL A 31 7.93 20.23 -10.09
C VAL A 31 8.39 19.97 -11.53
N GLY A 32 8.94 20.96 -12.23
CA GLY A 32 9.48 20.76 -13.58
C GLY A 32 10.54 19.66 -13.65
N TRP A 33 11.47 19.63 -12.69
CA TRP A 33 12.48 18.58 -12.58
C TRP A 33 11.86 17.21 -12.35
N LEU A 34 10.85 17.09 -11.50
CA LEU A 34 10.13 15.83 -11.26
C LEU A 34 9.45 15.30 -12.54
N TRP A 35 8.95 16.20 -13.39
CA TRP A 35 8.35 15.85 -14.68
C TRP A 35 9.37 15.55 -15.79
N LEU A 36 10.59 16.11 -15.74
CA LEU A 36 11.67 15.85 -16.70
C LEU A 36 12.63 14.72 -16.27
N ALA A 37 12.68 14.36 -14.98
CA ALA A 37 13.45 13.25 -14.42
C ALA A 37 13.18 11.86 -15.03
N PRO A 38 11.96 11.49 -15.51
CA PRO A 38 11.77 10.19 -16.15
C PRO A 38 12.50 10.02 -17.49
N ALA A 39 13.05 11.09 -18.09
CA ALA A 39 13.77 11.00 -19.37
C ALA A 39 15.28 10.74 -19.24
N LEU A 40 15.91 11.10 -18.11
CA LEU A 40 17.35 10.90 -17.85
C LEU A 40 17.64 9.64 -17.02
N ALA A 41 16.63 9.10 -16.35
CA ALA A 41 16.70 7.82 -15.66
C ALA A 41 16.27 6.67 -16.58
N ALA A 42 16.95 6.50 -17.72
CA ALA A 42 16.91 5.26 -18.49
C ALA A 42 17.68 4.13 -17.78
N ARG A 43 17.48 3.98 -16.46
CA ARG A 43 17.63 2.69 -15.80
C ARG A 43 16.27 2.00 -15.89
N PRO A 44 16.21 0.69 -16.12
CA PRO A 44 14.96 -0.04 -16.06
C PRO A 44 14.44 0.06 -14.62
N GLN A 45 13.61 1.06 -14.34
CA GLN A 45 12.75 1.03 -13.18
C GLN A 45 11.72 -0.05 -13.48
N PRO A 46 11.68 -1.15 -12.72
CA PRO A 46 10.55 -2.05 -12.84
C PRO A 46 9.32 -1.24 -12.46
N ALA A 47 8.34 -1.24 -13.35
CA ALA A 47 7.04 -0.63 -13.14
C ALA A 47 6.57 -0.89 -11.70
N SER A 48 6.20 0.17 -11.00
CA SER A 48 5.61 0.03 -9.67
C SER A 48 4.22 -0.60 -9.81
N PRO A 49 4.07 -1.83 -9.29
CA PRO A 49 3.13 -2.09 -8.21
C PRO A 49 3.84 -2.75 -7.00
N ALA A 50 5.12 -2.41 -6.77
CA ALA A 50 6.08 -3.28 -6.07
C ALA A 50 6.34 -2.96 -4.58
N SER A 51 5.59 -2.07 -3.93
CA SER A 51 5.91 -1.66 -2.54
C SER A 51 5.84 -2.83 -1.54
N GLY A 52 4.90 -3.77 -1.68
CA GLY A 52 4.80 -4.94 -0.79
C GLY A 52 5.82 -6.05 -1.06
N ALA A 53 6.39 -6.11 -2.26
CA ALA A 53 7.28 -7.20 -2.66
C ALA A 53 8.76 -6.93 -2.35
N ALA A 54 9.16 -5.67 -2.42
CA ALA A 54 10.43 -5.23 -1.85
C ALA A 54 10.38 -5.37 -0.32
N PHE A 55 9.22 -5.08 0.30
CA PHE A 55 9.06 -5.07 1.75
C PHE A 55 9.53 -6.35 2.44
N LEU A 56 9.02 -7.53 2.05
CA LEU A 56 9.43 -8.79 2.70
C LEU A 56 10.90 -9.15 2.41
N ALA A 57 11.36 -8.98 1.18
CA ALA A 57 12.72 -9.30 0.79
C ALA A 57 13.77 -8.39 1.45
N ASP A 58 13.43 -7.12 1.65
CA ASP A 58 14.29 -6.12 2.29
C ASP A 58 14.23 -6.23 3.82
N THR A 59 13.04 -6.43 4.40
CA THR A 59 12.86 -6.59 5.85
C THR A 59 13.51 -7.86 6.38
N LEU A 60 13.43 -8.96 5.63
CA LEU A 60 14.10 -10.22 5.98
C LEU A 60 15.56 -10.27 5.54
N GLN A 61 16.05 -9.23 4.87
CA GLN A 61 17.40 -9.15 4.31
C GLN A 61 17.78 -10.42 3.52
N PHE A 62 16.93 -10.78 2.54
CA PHE A 62 17.20 -11.95 1.70
C PHE A 62 18.51 -11.77 0.92
N SER A 63 19.31 -12.84 0.89
CA SER A 63 20.49 -12.94 0.02
C SER A 63 20.08 -12.90 -1.46
N ALA A 64 21.04 -12.65 -2.35
CA ALA A 64 20.78 -12.62 -3.78
C ALA A 64 20.12 -13.94 -4.29
N SER A 65 20.56 -15.09 -3.78
CA SER A 65 19.99 -16.39 -4.14
C SER A 65 18.59 -16.62 -3.55
N GLN A 66 18.32 -16.13 -2.33
CA GLN A 66 16.99 -16.16 -1.73
C GLN A 66 16.01 -15.25 -2.49
N ARG A 67 16.46 -14.07 -2.93
CA ARG A 67 15.65 -13.11 -3.70
C ARG A 67 15.14 -13.69 -5.03
N VAL A 68 16.01 -14.37 -5.78
CA VAL A 68 15.62 -15.03 -7.04
C VAL A 68 14.53 -16.09 -6.81
N ARG A 69 14.68 -16.90 -5.75
CA ARG A 69 13.67 -17.91 -5.40
C ARG A 69 12.37 -17.28 -4.93
N TYR A 70 12.46 -16.27 -4.07
CA TYR A 70 11.30 -15.52 -3.57
C TYR A 70 10.50 -14.88 -4.71
N ASP A 71 11.17 -14.30 -5.70
CA ASP A 71 10.50 -13.66 -6.84
C ASP A 71 9.65 -14.66 -7.65
N SER A 72 10.18 -15.86 -7.86
CA SER A 72 9.44 -16.94 -8.53
C SER A 72 8.18 -17.38 -7.75
N LEU A 73 8.27 -17.45 -6.41
CA LEU A 73 7.14 -17.78 -5.54
C LEU A 73 6.09 -16.66 -5.57
N ARG A 74 6.54 -15.41 -5.57
CA ARG A 74 5.70 -14.22 -5.63
C ARG A 74 4.89 -14.18 -6.93
N VAL A 75 5.54 -14.31 -8.07
CA VAL A 75 4.88 -14.28 -9.39
C VAL A 75 3.82 -15.38 -9.47
N ARG A 76 4.13 -16.58 -8.95
CA ARG A 76 3.17 -17.69 -8.91
C ARG A 76 1.98 -17.39 -8.00
N TYR A 77 2.22 -16.85 -6.81
CA TYR A 77 1.18 -16.48 -5.86
C TYR A 77 0.22 -15.45 -6.45
N PHE A 78 0.73 -14.34 -6.98
CA PHE A 78 -0.12 -13.30 -7.56
C PHE A 78 -0.91 -13.79 -8.77
N ARG A 79 -0.30 -14.61 -9.63
CA ARG A 79 -1.02 -15.23 -10.76
C ARG A 79 -2.24 -16.04 -10.30
N GLN A 80 -2.17 -16.69 -9.14
CA GLN A 80 -3.27 -17.49 -8.59
C GLN A 80 -4.28 -16.64 -7.81
N VAL A 81 -3.82 -15.69 -7.00
CA VAL A 81 -4.67 -14.93 -6.08
C VAL A 81 -5.39 -13.77 -6.76
N THR A 82 -4.79 -13.08 -7.73
CA THR A 82 -5.42 -11.94 -8.40
C THR A 82 -6.83 -12.23 -8.94
N PRO A 83 -7.08 -13.30 -9.72
CA PRO A 83 -8.43 -13.59 -10.21
C PRO A 83 -9.41 -13.93 -9.08
N LEU A 84 -8.97 -14.67 -8.06
CA LEU A 84 -9.82 -15.05 -6.91
C LEU A 84 -10.17 -13.84 -6.04
N ALA A 85 -9.23 -12.92 -5.84
CA ALA A 85 -9.47 -11.68 -5.11
C ALA A 85 -10.46 -10.77 -5.85
N GLN A 86 -10.34 -10.68 -7.19
CA GLN A 86 -11.31 -9.98 -8.01
C GLN A 86 -12.70 -10.62 -7.91
N GLN A 87 -12.76 -11.95 -7.94
CA GLN A 87 -14.02 -12.68 -7.76
C GLN A 87 -14.63 -12.42 -6.37
N CYS A 88 -13.85 -12.45 -5.28
CA CYS A 88 -14.40 -12.12 -3.95
C CYS A 88 -14.99 -10.71 -3.94
N ARG A 89 -14.28 -9.73 -4.50
CA ARG A 89 -14.76 -8.34 -4.57
C ARG A 89 -16.09 -8.24 -5.31
N GLN A 90 -16.20 -8.88 -6.48
CA GLN A 90 -17.44 -8.90 -7.27
C GLN A 90 -18.57 -9.59 -6.51
N SER A 91 -18.32 -10.76 -5.89
CA SER A 91 -19.34 -11.47 -5.13
C SER A 91 -19.79 -10.71 -3.89
N CYS A 92 -18.88 -10.03 -3.19
CA CYS A 92 -19.24 -9.14 -2.08
C CYS A 92 -20.07 -7.95 -2.57
N GLN A 93 -19.70 -7.30 -3.68
CA GLN A 93 -20.49 -6.21 -4.26
C GLN A 93 -21.92 -6.67 -4.59
N GLN A 94 -22.06 -7.85 -5.22
CA GLN A 94 -23.35 -8.45 -5.50
C GLN A 94 -24.13 -8.76 -4.22
N TYR A 95 -23.47 -9.29 -3.19
CA TYR A 95 -24.11 -9.55 -1.91
C TYR A 95 -24.64 -8.26 -1.26
N PHE A 96 -23.83 -7.19 -1.21
CA PHE A 96 -24.25 -5.91 -0.62
C PHE A 96 -25.28 -5.16 -1.47
N SER A 97 -25.40 -5.46 -2.76
CA SER A 97 -26.50 -4.94 -3.59
C SER A 97 -27.88 -5.50 -3.19
N LEU A 98 -27.94 -6.52 -2.33
CA LEU A 98 -29.18 -7.10 -1.81
C LEU A 98 -29.79 -6.31 -0.65
N VAL A 99 -29.32 -5.08 -0.38
CA VAL A 99 -29.79 -4.24 0.73
C VAL A 99 -31.31 -4.01 0.72
N ASP A 100 -31.91 -3.89 -0.47
CA ASP A 100 -33.35 -3.69 -0.65
C ASP A 100 -34.09 -5.00 -0.98
N SER A 101 -33.46 -6.16 -0.77
CA SER A 101 -34.06 -7.45 -1.09
C SER A 101 -35.06 -7.91 -0.02
N THR A 102 -36.10 -8.64 -0.44
CA THR A 102 -37.06 -9.29 0.47
C THR A 102 -36.60 -10.69 0.90
N LEU A 103 -35.29 -10.96 0.84
CA LEU A 103 -34.72 -12.25 1.20
C LEU A 103 -34.80 -12.46 2.72
N THR A 104 -34.99 -13.70 3.13
CA THR A 104 -34.92 -14.08 4.54
C THR A 104 -33.47 -14.12 5.01
N ASP A 105 -33.24 -14.02 6.32
CA ASP A 105 -31.90 -14.14 6.91
C ASP A 105 -31.18 -15.44 6.52
N ALA A 106 -31.92 -16.54 6.38
CA ALA A 106 -31.37 -17.82 5.92
C ALA A 106 -30.84 -17.72 4.47
N GLN A 107 -31.56 -17.03 3.60
CA GLN A 107 -31.15 -16.80 2.21
C GLN A 107 -29.95 -15.85 2.14
N LEU A 108 -29.95 -14.78 2.94
CA LEU A 108 -28.80 -13.87 3.06
C LEU A 108 -27.56 -14.61 3.57
N ALA A 109 -27.68 -15.45 4.60
CA ALA A 109 -26.57 -16.25 5.12
C ALA A 109 -26.03 -17.25 4.08
N GLN A 110 -26.89 -17.84 3.25
CA GLN A 110 -26.45 -18.72 2.16
C GLN A 110 -25.68 -17.93 1.08
N ARG A 111 -26.18 -16.74 0.70
CA ARG A 111 -25.54 -15.87 -0.29
C ARG A 111 -24.21 -15.31 0.20
N SER A 112 -24.09 -14.98 1.49
CA SER A 112 -22.84 -14.50 2.08
C SER A 112 -21.75 -15.56 2.06
N ARG A 113 -22.09 -16.83 2.37
CA ARG A 113 -21.15 -17.96 2.28
C ARG A 113 -20.64 -18.13 0.85
N ALA A 114 -21.56 -18.16 -0.13
CA ALA A 114 -21.18 -18.25 -1.54
C ALA A 114 -20.31 -17.06 -1.98
N ALA A 115 -20.53 -15.86 -1.44
CA ALA A 115 -19.70 -14.70 -1.73
C ALA A 115 -18.28 -14.79 -1.14
N LEU A 116 -18.08 -15.57 -0.09
CA LEU A 116 -16.82 -15.72 0.61
C LEU A 116 -16.00 -16.97 0.19
N ASP A 117 -16.52 -17.86 -0.66
CA ASP A 117 -15.78 -19.07 -1.08
C ASP A 117 -14.43 -18.74 -1.74
N SER A 118 -14.37 -17.71 -2.58
CA SER A 118 -13.11 -17.24 -3.18
C SER A 118 -12.14 -16.71 -2.12
N LYS A 119 -12.64 -16.11 -1.03
CA LYS A 119 -11.82 -15.61 0.09
C LYS A 119 -11.13 -16.75 0.81
N VAL A 120 -11.88 -17.81 1.14
CA VAL A 120 -11.32 -19.01 1.78
C VAL A 120 -10.17 -19.56 0.95
N THR A 121 -10.34 -19.60 -0.38
CA THR A 121 -9.28 -20.05 -1.30
C THR A 121 -8.06 -19.14 -1.26
N VAL A 122 -8.24 -17.82 -1.27
CA VAL A 122 -7.14 -16.83 -1.15
C VAL A 122 -6.39 -17.00 0.17
N ASP A 123 -7.09 -17.22 1.28
CA ASP A 123 -6.47 -17.37 2.61
C ASP A 123 -5.61 -18.63 2.68
N VAL A 124 -6.12 -19.75 2.16
CA VAL A 124 -5.35 -20.99 2.05
C VAL A 124 -4.09 -20.80 1.19
N LEU A 125 -4.21 -20.12 0.05
CA LEU A 125 -3.06 -19.84 -0.83
C LEU A 125 -2.04 -18.90 -0.15
N THR A 126 -2.51 -17.96 0.65
CA THR A 126 -1.67 -17.01 1.39
C THR A 126 -0.86 -17.71 2.46
N VAL A 127 -1.49 -18.55 3.29
CA VAL A 127 -0.79 -19.37 4.28
C VAL A 127 0.23 -20.28 3.61
N ARG A 128 -0.14 -20.93 2.50
CA ARG A 128 0.77 -21.78 1.73
C ARG A 128 1.95 -21.01 1.15
N HIS A 129 1.73 -19.79 0.64
CA HIS A 129 2.81 -18.92 0.16
C HIS A 129 3.77 -18.57 1.31
N LEU A 130 3.25 -18.18 2.48
CA LEU A 130 4.07 -17.87 3.65
C LEU A 130 4.89 -19.08 4.13
N GLN A 131 4.34 -20.29 4.07
CA GLN A 131 5.09 -21.52 4.34
C GLN A 131 6.25 -21.73 3.35
N GLN A 132 6.03 -21.46 2.06
CA GLN A 132 7.08 -21.53 1.03
C GLN A 132 8.16 -20.47 1.26
N VAL A 133 7.78 -19.26 1.65
CA VAL A 133 8.72 -18.19 2.02
C VAL A 133 9.53 -18.57 3.26
N ALA A 134 8.88 -19.13 4.28
CA ALA A 134 9.55 -19.61 5.50
C ALA A 134 10.58 -20.72 5.19
N ALA A 135 10.34 -21.54 4.17
CA ALA A 135 11.30 -22.55 3.71
C ALA A 135 12.58 -21.94 3.09
N LEU A 136 12.52 -20.72 2.58
CA LEU A 136 13.70 -19.98 2.09
C LEU A 136 14.49 -19.29 3.22
N CYS A 137 13.87 -19.06 4.36
CA CYS A 137 14.40 -18.28 5.47
C CYS A 137 15.36 -19.09 6.36
N THR A 138 16.39 -18.42 6.90
CA THR A 138 17.20 -18.92 8.02
C THR A 138 16.38 -18.95 9.33
N PRO A 139 16.84 -19.63 10.39
CA PRO A 139 16.13 -19.65 11.68
C PRO A 139 15.86 -18.24 12.25
N ALA A 140 16.84 -17.33 12.15
CA ALA A 140 16.68 -15.94 12.58
C ALA A 140 15.63 -15.18 11.74
N GLN A 141 15.65 -15.36 10.41
CA GLN A 141 14.68 -14.76 9.50
C GLN A 141 13.25 -15.27 9.74
N ARG A 142 13.09 -16.55 10.13
CA ARG A 142 11.77 -17.12 10.46
C ARG A 142 11.11 -16.44 11.65
N ILE A 143 11.87 -16.07 12.68
CA ILE A 143 11.34 -15.34 13.85
C ILE A 143 10.81 -13.97 13.41
N LEU A 144 11.55 -13.26 12.55
CA LEU A 144 11.12 -11.98 11.99
C LEU A 144 9.86 -12.14 11.13
N LEU A 145 9.84 -13.14 10.25
CA LEU A 145 8.66 -13.44 9.42
C LEU A 145 7.41 -13.70 10.26
N GLN A 146 7.51 -14.49 11.34
CA GLN A 146 6.38 -14.75 12.24
C GLN A 146 5.86 -13.46 12.89
N ARG A 147 6.76 -12.58 13.34
CA ARG A 147 6.36 -11.27 13.89
C ARG A 147 5.61 -10.43 12.86
N LEU A 148 6.14 -10.35 11.64
CA LEU A 148 5.50 -9.58 10.56
C LEU A 148 4.11 -10.10 10.22
N VAL A 149 3.96 -11.43 10.11
CA VAL A 149 2.66 -12.06 9.81
C VAL A 149 1.67 -11.84 10.96
N SER A 150 2.11 -11.92 12.21
CA SER A 150 1.24 -11.71 13.38
C SER A 150 0.73 -10.26 13.53
N GLN A 151 1.43 -9.30 12.92
CA GLN A 151 1.10 -7.88 12.96
C GLN A 151 0.35 -7.42 11.70
N ALA A 152 0.21 -8.29 10.70
CA ALA A 152 -0.46 -7.94 9.46
C ALA A 152 -1.97 -7.75 9.72
N PRO A 153 -2.55 -6.60 9.36
CA PRO A 153 -4.00 -6.45 9.40
C PRO A 153 -4.64 -7.47 8.46
N GLY A 154 -5.67 -8.16 8.94
CA GLY A 154 -6.43 -9.08 8.11
C GLY A 154 -7.20 -8.28 7.06
N ASP A 155 -6.81 -8.38 5.80
CA ASP A 155 -7.59 -7.84 4.69
C ASP A 155 -8.87 -8.68 4.55
N GLY A 156 -9.93 -8.26 5.25
CA GLY A 156 -11.29 -8.77 5.00
C GLY A 156 -11.68 -8.54 3.54
N CYS A 157 -12.63 -9.30 3.00
CA CYS A 157 -13.20 -8.96 1.69
C CYS A 157 -13.95 -7.63 1.81
N ALA A 158 -13.25 -6.53 1.52
CA ALA A 158 -13.78 -5.19 1.66
C ALA A 158 -14.91 -4.94 0.66
N ALA A 159 -16.08 -4.57 1.20
CA ALA A 159 -17.24 -4.07 0.49
C ALA A 159 -17.01 -2.64 -0.05
N PRO A 160 -17.74 -2.19 -1.09
CA PRO A 160 -17.59 -0.84 -1.64
C PRO A 160 -18.14 0.19 -0.64
N GLY A 161 -17.29 1.09 -0.18
CA GLY A 161 -17.57 2.05 0.89
C GLY A 161 -16.42 2.20 1.90
N ALA A 162 -15.45 1.28 1.87
CA ALA A 162 -14.14 1.53 2.48
C ALA A 162 -13.43 2.61 1.66
N ASN A 163 -13.67 3.87 2.03
CA ASN A 163 -12.79 4.98 1.72
C ASN A 163 -11.33 4.55 1.94
N ALA A 164 -10.43 5.21 1.25
CA ALA A 164 -8.98 5.02 1.29
C ALA A 164 -8.33 5.29 2.67
N GLU A 165 -9.03 5.08 3.78
CA GLU A 165 -8.62 5.34 5.16
C GLU A 165 -8.19 4.07 5.93
N CYS A 166 -8.37 2.87 5.36
CA CYS A 166 -7.80 1.63 5.91
C CYS A 166 -6.47 1.19 5.24
N LEU A 167 -5.80 2.10 4.53
CA LEU A 167 -4.34 2.06 4.40
C LEU A 167 -3.79 3.12 5.37
N MET A 168 -3.37 2.65 6.54
CA MET A 168 -2.49 3.29 7.55
C MET A 168 -1.99 4.72 7.26
N PRO A 169 -1.90 5.55 8.31
CA PRO A 169 -0.64 5.55 9.03
C PRO A 169 -0.79 5.36 10.54
N LEU A 170 0.16 4.60 11.08
CA LEU A 170 0.61 4.72 12.47
C LEU A 170 1.00 6.18 12.75
N SER A 171 0.27 6.81 13.67
CA SER A 171 0.85 7.74 14.63
C SER A 171 -0.12 7.84 15.81
N GLN A 172 0.31 7.32 16.96
CA GLN A 172 0.40 7.98 18.27
C GLN A 172 1.20 7.03 19.17
#